data_AF-A0A960DA58-F1
#
_entry.id   AF-A0A960DA58-F1
#
_cell.length_a   1.000
_cell.length_b   1.000
_cell.length_c   1.000
_cell.angle_alpha   90.00
_cell.angle_beta   90.00
_cell.angle_gamma   90.00
#
_symmetry.space_group_name_H-M   'P 1'
#
loop_
_entity.id
_entity.type
_entity.pdbx_description
1 polymer ?
#
loop_
_entity_poly.entity_id
_entity_poly.type
_entity_poly.pdbx_seq_one_letter_code
_entity_poly.pdbx_strand_id
1 'polypeptide(L)' 'MSEDQLTDVPPNHLSTDPRSHFYSEEVLASDVGIRFNGVETTNVAEYDVAEGWVLAEV' A
#
# COMPACT_ATOMS: atom_id res chain seq x y z
N MET A 1 -0.44 -20.94 -18.20
CA MET A 1 0.15 -19.59 -18.15
C MET A 1 -0.79 -18.80 -17.27
N SER A 2 -0.39 -18.54 -16.02
CA SER A 2 -1.26 -18.00 -14.98
C SER A 2 -1.28 -16.48 -15.11
N GLU A 3 -2.37 -15.92 -15.64
CA GLU A 3 -2.53 -14.47 -15.89
C GLU A 3 -3.34 -13.76 -14.78
N ASP A 4 -3.67 -14.44 -13.68
CA ASP A 4 -4.64 -13.97 -12.66
C ASP A 4 -4.01 -13.86 -11.26
N GLN A 5 -2.92 -13.09 -11.16
CA GLN A 5 -2.28 -12.77 -9.86
C GLN A 5 -2.11 -11.25 -9.72
N LEU A 6 -3.08 -10.46 -10.19
CA LEU A 6 -3.10 -9.02 -9.95
C LEU A 6 -3.93 -8.63 -8.71
N THR A 7 -4.64 -9.59 -8.09
CA THR A 7 -5.46 -9.33 -6.89
C THR A 7 -4.68 -9.39 -5.58
N ASP A 8 -3.48 -9.97 -5.58
CA ASP A 8 -2.63 -10.10 -4.38
C ASP A 8 -1.57 -9.00 -4.28
N VAL A 9 -1.41 -8.20 -5.35
CA VAL A 9 -0.39 -7.15 -5.40
C VAL A 9 -1.05 -5.80 -5.11
N PRO A 10 -0.73 -5.15 -3.97
CA PRO A 10 -1.26 -3.83 -3.67
C PRO A 10 -0.79 -2.81 -4.73
N PRO A 11 -1.57 -1.74 -4.98
CA PRO A 11 -1.24 -0.76 -6.01
C PRO A 11 0.13 -0.11 -5.78
N ASN A 12 0.79 0.40 -6.81
CA ASN A 12 2.10 1.07 -6.65
C ASN A 12 2.01 2.40 -5.88
N HIS A 13 0.82 2.97 -5.75
CA HIS A 13 0.53 4.17 -4.97
C HIS A 13 -0.77 3.93 -4.20
N LEU A 14 -0.72 4.07 -2.89
CA LEU A 14 -1.90 4.05 -2.02
C LEU A 14 -1.80 5.19 -1.01
N SER A 15 -2.94 5.81 -0.73
CA SER A 15 -3.10 6.73 0.39
C SER A 15 -4.21 6.18 1.30
N THR A 16 -4.07 6.35 2.60
CA THR A 16 -5.13 6.00 3.57
C THR A 16 -5.98 7.21 3.96
N ASP A 17 -5.61 8.39 3.46
CA ASP A 17 -6.40 9.59 3.65
C ASP A 17 -7.62 9.59 2.70
N PRO A 18 -8.87 9.65 3.23
CA PRO A 18 -10.09 9.58 2.43
C PRO A 18 -10.32 10.80 1.52
N ARG A 19 -9.46 11.83 1.61
CA ARG A 19 -9.53 13.06 0.81
C ARG A 19 -8.53 13.01 -0.34
N SER A 20 -7.62 12.04 -0.35
CA SER A 20 -6.69 11.78 -1.43
C SER A 20 -7.32 10.95 -2.54
N HIS A 21 -6.92 11.23 -3.79
CA HIS A 21 -7.39 10.49 -4.98
C HIS A 21 -6.88 9.04 -5.02
N PHE A 22 -5.90 8.71 -4.19
CA PHE A 22 -5.29 7.39 -4.06
C PHE A 22 -5.84 6.60 -2.86
N TYR A 23 -6.92 7.09 -2.25
CA TYR A 23 -7.64 6.37 -1.20
C TYR A 23 -8.28 5.09 -1.74
N SER A 24 -7.90 3.93 -1.19
CA SER A 24 -8.54 2.65 -1.53
C SER A 24 -8.95 1.88 -0.28
N GLU A 25 -10.26 1.86 -0.03
CA GLU A 25 -10.89 1.11 1.07
C GLU A 25 -10.66 -0.40 0.95
N GLU A 26 -10.67 -0.93 -0.28
CA GLU A 26 -10.44 -2.35 -0.55
C GLU A 26 -9.06 -2.82 -0.09
N VAL A 27 -8.07 -1.96 -0.26
CA VAL A 27 -6.67 -2.21 0.08
C VAL A 27 -6.46 -2.04 1.59
N LEU A 28 -7.08 -1.03 2.19
CA LEU A 28 -7.15 -0.86 3.64
C LEU A 28 -7.83 -2.06 4.33
N ALA A 29 -8.88 -2.61 3.72
CA ALA A 29 -9.58 -3.78 4.24
C ALA A 29 -8.77 -5.07 4.11
N SER A 30 -7.83 -5.11 3.16
CA SER A 30 -6.98 -6.29 2.90
C SER A 30 -5.71 -6.32 3.77
N ASP A 31 -5.52 -5.36 4.68
CA ASP A 31 -4.33 -5.18 5.55
C ASP A 31 -3.03 -5.11 4.74
N VAL A 32 -2.66 -3.91 4.27
CA VAL A 32 -1.39 -3.71 3.55
C VAL A 32 -0.25 -3.48 4.52
N GLY A 33 0.58 -4.51 4.69
CA GLY A 33 1.89 -4.42 5.33
C GLY A 33 2.99 -4.07 4.34
N ILE A 34 3.69 -2.96 4.56
CA ILE A 34 4.95 -2.67 3.86
C ILE A 34 6.11 -3.20 4.69
N ARG A 35 6.96 -4.03 4.07
CA ARG A 35 8.21 -4.47 4.68
C ARG A 35 9.36 -3.57 4.24
N PHE A 36 9.77 -2.64 5.09
CA PHE A 36 10.92 -1.78 4.85
C PHE A 36 12.14 -2.27 5.62
N ASN A 37 13.23 -2.61 4.92
CA ASN A 37 14.48 -3.08 5.52
C ASN A 37 14.31 -4.28 6.50
N GLY A 38 13.35 -5.16 6.23
CA GLY A 38 13.02 -6.31 7.08
C GLY A 38 12.08 -5.99 8.26
N VAL A 39 11.71 -4.72 8.46
CA VAL A 39 10.68 -4.31 9.41
C VAL A 39 9.34 -4.25 8.69
N GLU A 40 8.39 -5.02 9.18
CA GLU A 40 7.01 -4.99 8.71
C GLU A 40 6.27 -3.85 9.43
N THR A 41 5.73 -2.91 8.65
CA THR A 41 4.83 -1.88 9.17
C THR A 41 3.50 -2.00 8.44
N THR A 42 2.42 -2.12 9.21
CA THR A 42 1.04 -2.14 8.71
C THR A 42 0.35 -0.78 8.88
N ASN A 43 0.99 0.15 9.61
CA ASN A 43 0.50 1.52 9.81
C ASN A 43 0.93 2.44 8.67
N VAL A 44 0.75 2.01 7.42
CA VAL A 44 1.13 2.83 6.26
C VAL A 44 0.05 3.89 6.05
N ALA A 45 0.43 5.16 6.12
CA ALA A 45 -0.45 6.27 5.82
C ALA A 45 -0.49 6.57 4.32
N GLU A 46 0.66 6.50 3.66
CA GLU A 46 0.78 6.72 2.23
C GLU A 46 2.04 6.03 1.72
N TYR A 47 2.05 5.60 0.46
CA TYR A 47 3.29 5.17 -0.18
C TYR A 47 3.24 5.40 -1.67
N ASP A 48 4.41 5.64 -2.25
CA ASP A 48 4.63 5.66 -3.69
C ASP A 48 5.86 4.82 -4.03
N VAL A 49 5.62 3.65 -4.63
CA VAL A 49 6.66 2.72 -5.07
C VAL A 49 7.39 3.24 -6.31
N ALA A 50 6.73 4.08 -7.13
CA ALA A 50 7.33 4.63 -8.34
C ALA A 50 8.38 5.70 -8.01
N GLU A 51 8.11 6.53 -7.00
CA GLU A 51 9.05 7.49 -6.45
C GLU A 51 9.97 6.86 -5.38
N GLY A 52 9.56 5.75 -4.78
CA GLY A 52 10.36 4.95 -3.85
C GLY A 52 10.33 5.43 -2.41
N TRP A 53 9.21 5.98 -1.94
CA TRP A 53 9.03 6.45 -0.56
C TRP A 53 7.76 5.88 0.09
N VAL A 54 7.76 5.85 1.42
CA VAL A 54 6.64 5.42 2.25
C VAL A 54 6.48 6.37 3.44
N LEU A 55 5.26 6.80 3.69
CA LEU A 55 4.82 7.45 4.91
C LEU A 55 4.13 6.38 5.77
N ALA A 56 4.77 5.99 6.87
CA ALA A 56 4.10 5.26 7.93
C ALA A 56 3.70 6.23 9.04
N GLU A 57 2.51 6.06 9.60
CA GLU A 57 2.14 6.68 10.86
C GLU A 57 2.85 5.92 12.00
N VAL A 58 3.39 6.67 12.97
CA VAL A 58 4.14 6.14 14.12
C VAL A 58 3.28 6.05 15.37
#